data_AF-A0A7S6M6I1-F1
#
_entry.id   AF-A0A7S6M6I1-F1
#
_cell.length_a   1.000
_cell.length_b   1.000
_cell.length_c   1.000
_cell.angle_alpha   90.00
_cell.angle_beta   90.00
_cell.angle_gamma   90.00
#
_symmetry.space_group_name_H-M   'P 1'
#
loop_
_entity.id
_entity.type
_entity.pdbx_description
1 polymer ?
#
loop_
_entity_poly.entity_id
_entity_poly.type
_entity_poly.pdbx_seq_one_letter_code
_entity_poly.pdbx_strand_id
1 'polypeptide(L)'
;MALGQRGGERQEELWIPAARVARGPGHPFYDQLNKLLGEAEFDRWVEERCRTFYAEQGRPGIPPGVYFRMLLIGYFEGLESQRGIAWRCADSNSLKSFLGFGLTETTPDHSSLTNIRKRLPLEVHEEVFAFVLGSRSSGSC
;
A
#
# COMPACT_ATOMS: atom_id res chain seq x y z
N MET A 1 -31.00 -3.07 -30.40
CA MET A 1 -30.69 -2.37 -29.14
C MET A 1 -30.48 -0.90 -29.46
N ALA A 2 -31.28 0.01 -28.92
CA ALA A 2 -31.00 1.44 -29.02
C ALA A 2 -29.96 1.84 -27.96
N LEU A 3 -29.05 2.72 -28.33
CA LEU A 3 -27.95 3.18 -27.48
C LEU A 3 -28.50 4.06 -26.35
N GLY A 4 -28.18 3.75 -25.08
CA GLY A 4 -28.46 4.64 -23.96
C GLY A 4 -27.51 5.85 -23.99
N GLN A 5 -28.04 7.05 -23.75
CA GLN A 5 -27.25 8.27 -23.64
C GLN A 5 -26.89 8.53 -22.18
N ARG A 6 -25.59 8.73 -21.90
CA ARG A 6 -25.09 9.09 -20.57
C ARG A 6 -25.23 10.61 -20.40
N GLY A 7 -26.44 11.07 -20.06
CA GLY A 7 -26.72 12.47 -19.80
C GLY A 7 -26.83 12.74 -18.31
N GLY A 8 -25.85 13.44 -17.75
CA GLY A 8 -25.93 14.03 -16.42
C GLY A 8 -25.14 15.33 -16.42
N GLU A 9 -25.67 16.36 -15.74
CA GLU A 9 -24.93 17.60 -15.48
C GLU A 9 -23.59 17.24 -14.83
N ARG A 10 -22.52 17.50 -15.56
CA ARG A 10 -21.15 17.28 -15.09
C ARG A 10 -20.80 18.51 -14.28
N GLN A 11 -20.56 18.33 -12.99
CA GLN A 11 -20.09 19.41 -12.12
C GLN A 11 -18.89 20.11 -12.79
N GLU A 12 -18.95 21.43 -12.92
CA GLU A 12 -17.84 22.23 -13.45
C GLU A 12 -16.58 22.02 -12.61
N GLU A 13 -15.40 22.10 -13.25
CA GLU A 13 -14.12 21.88 -12.60
C GLU A 13 -13.92 22.90 -11.46
N LEU A 14 -14.00 22.41 -10.22
CA LEU A 14 -13.75 23.22 -9.03
C LEU A 14 -12.26 23.14 -8.67
N TRP A 15 -11.54 24.24 -8.85
CA TRP A 15 -10.13 24.32 -8.46
C TRP A 15 -9.98 24.42 -6.94
N ILE A 16 -9.59 23.32 -6.30
CA ILE A 16 -9.27 23.29 -4.87
C ILE A 16 -7.76 23.02 -4.71
N PRO A 17 -7.00 23.90 -4.04
CA PRO A 17 -5.61 23.61 -3.67
C PRO A 17 -5.55 22.33 -2.82
N ALA A 18 -4.65 21.40 -3.14
CA ALA A 18 -4.53 20.13 -2.41
C ALA A 18 -4.36 20.30 -0.89
N ALA A 19 -3.69 21.39 -0.46
CA ALA A 19 -3.53 21.73 0.96
C ALA A 19 -4.84 22.11 1.68
N ARG A 20 -5.90 22.46 0.94
CA ARG A 20 -7.23 22.82 1.46
C ARG A 20 -8.23 21.67 1.37
N VAL A 21 -7.84 20.53 0.82
CA VAL A 21 -8.71 19.36 0.78
C VAL A 21 -8.86 18.84 2.21
N ALA A 22 -10.11 18.80 2.69
CA ALA A 22 -10.42 18.27 4.01
C ALA A 22 -9.93 16.82 4.09
N ARG A 23 -9.08 16.54 5.08
CA ARG A 23 -8.69 15.17 5.40
C ARG A 23 -9.74 14.62 6.36
N GLY A 24 -10.38 13.51 5.97
CA GLY A 24 -11.19 12.74 6.90
C GLY A 24 -10.34 12.22 8.07
N PRO A 25 -10.98 11.78 9.17
CA PRO A 25 -10.26 11.05 10.20
C PRO A 25 -9.54 9.86 9.55
N GLY A 26 -8.23 9.76 9.76
CA GLY A 26 -7.43 8.62 9.32
C GLY A 26 -8.06 7.32 9.79
N HIS A 27 -7.75 6.21 9.11
CA HIS A 27 -8.32 4.93 9.50
C HIS A 27 -7.58 4.43 10.76
N PRO A 28 -8.19 4.41 11.95
CA PRO A 28 -7.44 4.27 13.21
C PRO A 28 -6.57 3.02 13.28
N PHE A 29 -7.05 1.92 12.69
CA PHE A 29 -6.28 0.68 12.58
C PHE A 29 -4.98 0.86 11.77
N TYR A 30 -5.03 1.52 10.61
CA TYR A 30 -3.86 1.69 9.75
C TYR A 30 -2.91 2.74 10.32
N ASP A 31 -3.41 3.75 11.02
CA ASP A 31 -2.57 4.71 11.74
C ASP A 31 -1.77 4.01 12.84
N GLN A 32 -2.44 3.18 13.66
CA GLN A 32 -1.78 2.40 14.71
C GLN A 32 -0.82 1.34 14.14
N LEU A 33 -1.22 0.66 13.06
CA LEU A 33 -0.36 -0.30 12.39
C LEU A 33 0.89 0.38 11.82
N ASN A 34 0.74 1.56 11.21
CA ASN A 34 1.89 2.30 10.68
C ASN A 34 2.87 2.70 11.79
N LYS A 35 2.34 3.12 12.95
CA LYS A 35 3.15 3.41 14.14
C LYS A 35 3.93 2.17 14.61
N LEU A 36 3.28 1.03 14.75
CA LEU A 36 3.93 -0.23 15.16
C LEU A 36 5.01 -0.67 14.16
N LEU A 37 4.72 -0.58 12.86
CA LEU A 37 5.70 -0.92 11.81
C LEU A 37 6.89 0.06 11.81
N GLY A 38 6.65 1.34 12.10
CA GLY A 38 7.71 2.35 12.26
C GLY A 38 8.59 2.07 13.47
N GLU A 39 8.00 1.78 14.63
CA GLU A 39 8.72 1.41 15.86
C GLU A 39 9.58 0.15 15.68
N ALA A 40 9.13 -0.78 14.85
CA ALA A 40 9.85 -2.02 14.53
C ALA A 40 10.87 -1.89 13.39
N GLU A 41 11.13 -0.67 12.87
CA GLU A 41 11.98 -0.42 11.70
C GLU A 41 11.63 -1.32 10.49
N PHE A 42 10.33 -1.60 10.29
CA PHE A 42 9.85 -2.59 9.32
C PHE A 42 10.39 -2.34 7.91
N ASP A 43 10.28 -1.12 7.40
CA ASP A 43 10.65 -0.82 6.01
C ASP A 43 12.15 -1.08 5.76
N ARG A 44 13.01 -0.68 6.71
CA ARG A 44 14.45 -0.95 6.67
C ARG A 44 14.74 -2.44 6.72
N TRP A 45 14.09 -3.17 7.63
CA TRP A 45 14.29 -4.61 7.79
C TRP A 45 13.88 -5.37 6.50
N VAL A 46 12.75 -5.02 5.90
CA VAL A 46 12.30 -5.62 4.63
C VAL A 46 13.26 -5.29 3.49
N GLU A 47 13.74 -4.04 3.39
CA GLU A 47 14.71 -3.63 2.37
C GLU A 47 16.01 -4.43 2.46
N GLU A 48 16.53 -4.69 3.66
CA GLU A 48 17.71 -5.52 3.87
C GLU A 48 17.49 -6.96 3.39
N ARG A 49 16.32 -7.54 3.66
CA ARG A 49 15.95 -8.90 3.20
C ARG A 49 15.75 -9.01 1.70
N CYS A 50 15.22 -7.95 1.09
CA CYS A 50 14.93 -7.94 -0.34
C CYS A 50 16.14 -7.54 -1.20
N ARG A 51 17.21 -7.00 -0.61
CA ARG A 51 18.34 -6.38 -1.32
C ARG A 51 18.93 -7.28 -2.40
N THR A 52 19.14 -8.56 -2.12
CA THR A 52 19.74 -9.54 -3.05
C THR A 52 18.87 -9.83 -4.29
N PHE A 53 17.57 -9.53 -4.23
CA PHE A 53 16.63 -9.74 -5.34
C PHE A 53 16.45 -8.50 -6.21
N TYR A 54 17.04 -7.37 -5.83
CA TYR A 54 16.93 -6.09 -6.52
C TYR A 54 18.27 -5.72 -7.17
N ALA A 55 18.20 -5.03 -8.30
CA ALA A 55 19.41 -4.51 -8.96
C ALA A 55 19.98 -3.33 -8.17
N GLU A 56 21.30 -3.26 -8.06
CA GLU A 56 22.00 -2.15 -7.38
C GLU A 56 21.87 -0.82 -8.14
N GLN A 57 21.66 -0.88 -9.46
CA GLN A 57 21.56 0.29 -10.33
C GLN A 57 20.36 0.16 -11.28
N GLY A 58 19.66 1.27 -11.52
CA GLY A 58 18.54 1.34 -12.45
C GLY A 58 17.49 2.38 -12.05
N ARG A 59 16.34 2.34 -12.75
CA ARG A 59 15.18 3.18 -12.39
C ARG A 59 14.69 2.79 -10.99
N PRO A 60 14.44 3.76 -10.09
CA PRO A 60 13.86 3.48 -8.78
C PRO A 60 12.56 2.67 -8.94
N GLY A 61 12.56 1.48 -8.35
CA GLY A 61 11.38 0.64 -8.26
C GLY A 61 10.51 1.00 -7.06
N ILE A 62 9.41 0.28 -6.88
CA ILE A 62 8.59 0.41 -5.67
C ILE A 62 9.37 -0.19 -4.49
N PRO A 63 9.46 0.53 -3.36
CA PRO A 63 10.09 0.00 -2.16
C PRO A 63 9.41 -1.30 -1.72
N PRO A 64 10.19 -2.33 -1.33
CA PRO A 64 9.63 -3.57 -0.80
C PRO A 64 8.61 -3.37 0.32
N GLY A 65 8.86 -2.43 1.24
CA GLY A 65 7.93 -2.10 2.32
C GLY A 65 6.54 -1.69 1.82
N VAL A 66 6.46 -0.87 0.77
CA VAL A 66 5.19 -0.48 0.13
C VAL A 66 4.46 -1.70 -0.42
N TYR A 67 5.16 -2.60 -1.11
CA TYR A 67 4.56 -3.83 -1.63
C TYR A 67 3.97 -4.70 -0.52
N PHE A 68 4.72 -4.95 0.56
CA PHE A 68 4.22 -5.76 1.67
C PHE A 68 3.07 -5.08 2.42
N ARG A 69 3.11 -3.75 2.58
CA ARG A 69 1.97 -2.99 3.12
C ARG A 69 0.70 -3.16 2.27
N MET A 70 0.83 -3.18 0.95
CA MET A 70 -0.30 -3.49 0.06
C MET A 70 -0.80 -4.93 0.24
N LEU A 71 0.08 -5.91 0.45
CA LEU A 71 -0.34 -7.28 0.76
C LEU A 71 -1.05 -7.37 2.12
N LEU A 72 -0.59 -6.62 3.13
CA LEU A 72 -1.26 -6.53 4.43
C LEU A 72 -2.67 -5.95 4.31
N ILE A 73 -2.86 -4.91 3.48
CA ILE A 73 -4.21 -4.41 3.17
C ILE A 73 -5.06 -5.53 2.58
N GLY A 74 -4.53 -6.27 1.60
CA GLY A 74 -5.24 -7.40 1.01
C GLY A 74 -5.62 -8.47 2.03
N TYR A 75 -4.71 -8.78 2.95
CA TYR A 75 -4.96 -9.73 4.03
C TYR A 75 -6.03 -9.25 5.01
N PHE A 76 -5.92 -8.01 5.51
CA PHE A 76 -6.85 -7.47 6.53
C PHE A 76 -8.23 -7.15 5.98
N GLU A 77 -8.35 -6.76 4.71
CA GLU A 77 -9.63 -6.44 4.06
C GLU A 77 -10.21 -7.61 3.24
N GLY A 78 -9.55 -8.78 3.23
CA GLY A 78 -10.02 -9.97 2.51
C GLY A 78 -10.00 -9.84 0.98
N LEU A 79 -9.04 -9.09 0.42
CA LEU A 79 -8.89 -8.90 -1.02
C LEU A 79 -8.00 -10.00 -1.61
N GLU A 80 -8.60 -10.86 -2.43
CA GLU A 80 -7.90 -12.03 -2.98
C GLU A 80 -7.07 -11.73 -4.25
N SER A 81 -7.28 -10.59 -4.89
CA SER A 81 -6.63 -10.26 -6.16
C SER A 81 -5.73 -9.02 -6.06
N GLN A 82 -4.58 -9.07 -6.73
CA GLN A 82 -3.67 -7.91 -6.83
C GLN A 82 -4.34 -6.70 -7.47
N ARG A 83 -5.32 -6.92 -8.37
CA ARG A 83 -6.16 -5.86 -8.95
C ARG A 83 -7.06 -5.23 -7.90
N GLY A 84 -7.71 -6.05 -7.08
CA GLY A 84 -8.53 -5.58 -5.95
C GLY A 84 -7.72 -4.76 -4.96
N ILE A 85 -6.53 -5.26 -4.58
CA ILE A 85 -5.61 -4.54 -3.69
C ILE A 85 -5.20 -3.19 -4.28
N ALA A 86 -4.73 -3.17 -5.52
CA ALA A 86 -4.29 -1.94 -6.18
C ALA A 86 -5.44 -0.93 -6.33
N TRP A 87 -6.63 -1.40 -6.71
CA TRP A 87 -7.83 -0.55 -6.79
C TRP A 87 -8.18 0.04 -5.43
N ARG A 88 -8.19 -0.78 -4.38
CA ARG A 88 -8.52 -0.36 -3.03
C ARG A 88 -7.54 0.68 -2.49
N CYS A 89 -6.24 0.48 -2.73
CA CYS A 89 -5.20 1.44 -2.34
C CYS A 89 -5.34 2.79 -3.06
N ALA A 90 -5.76 2.77 -4.34
CA ALA A 90 -5.98 3.98 -5.12
C ALA A 90 -7.26 4.74 -4.68
N ASP A 91 -8.28 4.01 -4.22
CA ASP A 91 -9.61 4.52 -3.85
C ASP A 91 -9.65 5.20 -2.46
N SER A 92 -8.71 4.90 -1.56
CA SER A 92 -8.69 5.46 -0.21
C SER A 92 -7.48 6.31 0.12
N ASN A 93 -7.72 7.57 0.49
CA ASN A 93 -6.68 8.47 0.98
C ASN A 93 -6.06 8.02 2.32
N SER A 94 -6.80 7.29 3.17
CA SER A 94 -6.22 6.74 4.39
C SER A 94 -5.21 5.62 4.07
N LEU A 95 -5.50 4.80 3.07
CA LEU A 95 -4.59 3.76 2.59
C LEU A 95 -3.38 4.36 1.87
N LYS A 96 -3.56 5.42 1.06
CA LYS A 96 -2.44 6.18 0.52
C LYS A 96 -1.50 6.68 1.61
N SER A 97 -2.06 7.25 2.68
CA SER A 97 -1.29 7.73 3.83
C SER A 97 -0.54 6.58 4.53
N PHE A 98 -1.18 5.41 4.70
CA PHE A 98 -0.54 4.20 5.24
C PHE A 98 0.62 3.69 4.38
N LEU A 99 0.54 3.88 3.06
CA LEU A 99 1.60 3.53 2.11
C LEU A 99 2.68 4.62 1.95
N GLY A 100 2.51 5.79 2.60
CA GLY A 100 3.42 6.92 2.49
C GLY A 100 3.19 7.83 1.26
N PHE A 101 2.05 7.71 0.58
CA PHE A 101 1.70 8.52 -0.59
C PHE A 101 0.85 9.73 -0.19
N GLY A 102 1.16 10.87 -0.79
CA GLY A 102 0.37 12.09 -0.74
C GLY A 102 -0.92 12.02 -1.56
N LEU A 103 -1.77 13.02 -1.38
CA LEU A 103 -3.10 13.10 -2.01
C LEU A 103 -3.04 13.01 -3.54
N THR A 104 -2.06 13.70 -4.14
CA THR A 104 -1.86 13.80 -5.59
C THR A 104 -0.99 12.69 -6.16
N GLU A 105 -0.41 11.83 -5.31
CA GLU A 105 0.46 10.75 -5.76
C GLU A 105 -0.34 9.50 -6.10
N THR A 106 0.19 8.75 -7.07
CA THR A 106 -0.42 7.52 -7.58
C THR A 106 0.20 6.31 -6.88
N THR A 107 -0.63 5.48 -6.28
CA THR A 107 -0.19 4.21 -5.67
C THR A 107 0.20 3.20 -6.75
N PRO A 108 1.03 2.20 -6.42
CA PRO A 108 1.37 1.12 -7.33
C PRO A 108 0.14 0.43 -7.94
N ASP A 109 0.26 0.05 -9.21
CA ASP A 109 -0.76 -0.74 -9.88
C ASP A 109 -0.54 -2.25 -9.69
N HIS A 110 -1.53 -3.04 -10.10
CA HIS A 110 -1.46 -4.49 -10.01
C HIS A 110 -0.29 -5.11 -10.80
N SER A 111 0.15 -4.47 -11.89
CA SER A 111 1.28 -4.95 -12.71
C SER A 111 2.58 -4.93 -11.90
N SER A 112 2.74 -3.89 -11.09
CA SER A 112 3.85 -3.74 -10.17
C SER A 112 3.87 -4.83 -9.10
N LEU A 113 2.71 -5.13 -8.51
CA LEU A 113 2.55 -6.22 -7.54
C LEU A 113 2.88 -7.58 -8.17
N THR A 114 2.46 -7.81 -9.42
CA THR A 114 2.79 -9.05 -10.13
C THR A 114 4.30 -9.18 -10.34
N ASN A 115 4.96 -8.10 -10.74
CA ASN A 115 6.40 -8.11 -11.01
C ASN A 115 7.22 -8.35 -9.74
N ILE A 116 6.85 -7.73 -8.62
CA ILE A 116 7.53 -7.94 -7.33
C ILE A 116 7.28 -9.36 -6.81
N ARG A 117 6.05 -9.88 -6.92
CA ARG A 117 5.73 -11.26 -6.54
C ARG A 117 6.58 -12.29 -7.30
N LYS A 118 6.85 -12.05 -8.59
CA LYS A 118 7.71 -12.94 -9.40
C LYS A 118 9.19 -12.84 -9.04
N ARG A 119 9.62 -11.72 -8.47
CA ARG A 119 11.01 -11.44 -8.11
C ARG A 119 11.39 -12.05 -6.77
N LEU A 120 10.47 -11.98 -5.80
CA LEU A 120 10.72 -12.42 -4.44
C LEU A 120 10.33 -13.89 -4.26
N PRO A 121 11.18 -14.71 -3.62
CA PRO A 121 10.86 -16.10 -3.34
C PRO A 121 9.80 -16.19 -2.22
N LEU A 122 9.18 -17.36 -2.06
CA LEU A 122 8.07 -17.53 -1.11
C LEU A 122 8.53 -17.33 0.33
N GLU A 123 9.74 -17.77 0.64
CA GLU A 123 10.37 -17.72 1.95
C GLU A 123 10.47 -16.27 2.46
N VAL A 124 10.79 -15.32 1.58
CA VAL A 124 10.81 -13.89 1.93
C VAL A 124 9.41 -13.40 2.29
N HIS A 125 8.38 -13.87 1.59
CA HIS A 125 7.01 -13.49 1.94
C HIS A 125 6.61 -14.05 3.31
N GLU A 126 6.91 -15.32 3.57
CA GLU A 126 6.62 -15.97 4.86
C GLU A 126 7.35 -15.29 6.02
N GLU A 127 8.64 -14.97 5.86
CA GLU A 127 9.43 -14.23 6.85
C GLU A 127 8.80 -12.86 7.18
N VAL A 128 8.40 -12.11 6.16
CA VAL A 128 7.81 -10.79 6.35
C VAL A 128 6.44 -10.88 7.03
N PHE A 129 5.59 -11.83 6.64
CA PHE A 129 4.31 -12.05 7.30
C PHE A 129 4.50 -12.52 8.77
N ALA A 130 5.45 -13.41 9.02
CA ALA A 130 5.78 -13.87 10.37
C ALA A 130 6.31 -12.73 11.24
N PHE A 131 7.12 -11.82 10.70
CA PHE A 131 7.57 -10.62 11.41
C PHE A 131 6.39 -9.75 11.86
N VAL A 132 5.46 -9.47 10.94
CA VAL A 132 4.30 -8.61 11.24
C VAL A 132 3.39 -9.26 12.29
N LEU A 133 3.14 -10.56 12.18
CA LEU A 133 2.31 -11.31 13.16
C LEU A 133 3.03 -11.54 14.50
N GLY A 134 4.35 -11.72 14.46
CA GLY A 134 5.22 -12.03 15.60
C GLY A 134 5.70 -10.81 16.39
N SER A 135 5.43 -9.61 15.90
CA SER A 135 5.72 -8.32 16.57
C SER A 135 5.06 -8.15 17.95
N ARG A 136 4.34 -9.16 18.45
CA ARG A 136 3.79 -9.26 19.82
C ARG A 136 4.59 -10.16 20.77
N SER A 137 5.91 -10.02 20.86
CA SER A 137 6.73 -10.81 21.81
C SER A 137 7.65 -10.01 22.73
N SER A 138 7.39 -8.71 22.91
CA SER A 138 8.05 -7.88 23.94
C SER A 138 7.06 -6.99 24.69
N GLY A 139 6.03 -7.61 25.28
CA GLY A 139 5.13 -6.99 26.26
C GLY A 139 5.11 -7.83 27.53
N SER A 140 5.75 -7.33 28.59
CA SER A 140 6.01 -7.93 29.89
C SER A 140 4.81 -8.60 30.59
N CYS A 141 5.15 -9.65 31.33
CA CYS A 141 4.52 -10.07 32.58
C CYS A 141 4.65 -8.98 33.65
#